data_AF-K9W7F2-F1
#
_entry.id   AF-K9W7F2-F1
#
_cell.length_a   1.000
_cell.length_b   1.000
_cell.length_c   1.000
_cell.angle_alpha   90.00
_cell.angle_beta   90.00
_cell.angle_gamma   90.00
#
_symmetry.space_group_name_H-M   'P 1'
#
loop_
_entity.id
_entity.type
_entity.pdbx_description
1 polymer ?
#
loop_
_entity_poly.entity_id
_entity_poly.type
_entity_poly.pdbx_seq_one_letter_code
_entity_poly.pdbx_strand_id
1 'polypeptide(L)'
;MNDEFDLPKVNIGARIPPAWAEELKELAINIGCSQTELITEAIGRYLEKPIDKIVDRVTTLERKLDGFNDNGTVETVETGISSKLLNKLEQVIEINQTIIKENTKTNQILIKKNSEINQTIFKENTELKNIIANLNNTIANLSHQLNNLSDQINNIQQQPPTENLTLVDTGGSPELIKKNEQVIEIDQAPIKETAKINQTIIKENTELKNTIANLKNTIANQKNTIANLNHQIDNIKQQPPIERLIEPVSDNKFLGGLTQTELCIRSGINPGSLAGKAKKAGLSPQEYLAERTGWEYRVRPGGKLGRWYPPEE
;
A
#
# COMPACT_ATOMS: atom_id res chain seq x y z
N MET A 1 68.30 24.12 -52.93
CA MET A 1 68.38 22.80 -52.29
C MET A 1 67.54 22.94 -51.03
N ASN A 2 66.28 22.48 -51.09
CA ASN A 2 65.41 22.46 -49.93
C ASN A 2 65.62 21.11 -49.27
N ASP A 3 66.31 21.11 -48.13
CA ASP A 3 66.36 19.94 -47.26
C ASP A 3 64.96 19.73 -46.68
N GLU A 4 64.27 18.75 -47.25
CA GLU A 4 62.97 18.27 -46.80
C GLU A 4 63.19 17.55 -45.46
N PHE A 5 62.94 18.27 -44.36
CA PHE A 5 62.95 17.70 -43.02
C PHE A 5 61.82 16.66 -42.92
N ASP A 6 62.16 15.38 -43.09
CA ASP A 6 61.24 14.26 -42.91
C ASP A 6 60.97 14.05 -41.41
N LEU A 7 60.00 14.81 -40.88
CA LEU A 7 59.58 14.69 -39.49
C LEU A 7 58.87 13.35 -39.26
N PRO A 8 59.12 12.67 -38.13
CA PRO A 8 58.47 11.41 -37.83
C PRO A 8 56.96 11.59 -37.72
N LYS A 9 56.20 10.83 -38.52
CA LYS A 9 54.73 10.79 -38.46
C LYS A 9 54.30 10.23 -37.09
N VAL A 10 53.88 11.09 -36.18
CA VAL A 10 53.36 10.70 -34.86
C VAL A 10 51.91 10.26 -35.02
N ASN A 11 51.61 9.00 -34.67
CA ASN A 11 50.25 8.47 -34.71
C ASN A 11 49.53 8.83 -33.40
N ILE A 12 48.64 9.83 -33.45
CA ILE A 12 47.90 10.31 -32.29
C ILE A 12 46.54 9.60 -32.23
N GLY A 13 46.33 8.75 -31.23
CA GLY A 13 45.04 8.12 -30.98
C GLY A 13 44.02 9.13 -30.42
N ALA A 14 43.26 9.79 -31.29
CA ALA A 14 42.18 10.70 -30.89
C ALA A 14 40.84 9.96 -30.77
N ARG A 15 40.09 10.21 -29.68
CA ARG A 15 38.70 9.74 -29.55
C ARG A 15 37.75 10.84 -30.00
N ILE A 16 37.10 10.64 -31.15
CA ILE A 16 36.10 11.53 -31.70
C ILE A 16 34.70 10.97 -31.37
N PRO A 17 33.72 11.79 -30.94
CA PRO A 17 32.34 11.36 -30.77
C PRO A 17 31.77 10.73 -32.05
N PRO A 18 30.96 9.66 -31.99
CA PRO A 18 30.48 8.96 -33.18
C PRO A 18 29.73 9.85 -34.18
N ALA A 19 28.91 10.79 -33.69
CA ALA A 19 28.19 11.75 -34.55
C ALA A 19 29.15 12.61 -35.39
N TRP A 20 30.25 13.07 -34.79
CA TRP A 20 31.26 13.88 -35.50
C TRP A 20 32.13 13.04 -36.44
N ALA A 21 32.31 11.76 -36.17
CA ALA A 21 33.05 10.87 -37.04
C ALA A 21 32.34 10.64 -38.38
N GLU A 22 31.00 10.51 -38.37
CA GLU A 22 30.20 10.41 -39.59
C GLU A 22 30.17 11.72 -40.36
N GLU A 23 29.96 12.86 -39.69
CA GLU A 23 30.02 14.18 -40.32
C GLU A 23 31.40 14.44 -40.97
N LEU A 24 32.50 14.08 -40.30
CA LEU A 24 33.85 14.19 -40.85
C LEU A 24 34.06 13.28 -42.06
N LYS A 25 33.44 12.10 -42.07
CA LYS A 25 33.51 11.17 -43.20
C LYS A 25 32.81 11.72 -44.43
N GLU A 26 31.60 12.24 -44.25
CA GLU A 26 30.83 12.87 -45.33
C GLU A 26 31.53 14.10 -45.89
N LEU A 27 32.08 14.96 -45.02
CA LEU A 27 32.86 16.13 -45.42
C LEU A 27 34.12 15.75 -46.20
N ALA A 28 34.85 14.73 -45.75
CA ALA A 28 36.06 14.26 -46.43
C ALA A 28 35.73 13.73 -47.84
N ILE A 29 34.63 12.97 -47.99
CA ILE A 29 34.14 12.49 -49.28
C ILE A 29 33.76 13.67 -50.19
N ASN A 30 33.01 14.64 -49.67
CA ASN A 30 32.54 15.79 -50.46
C ASN A 30 33.69 16.69 -50.94
N ILE A 31 34.77 16.79 -50.16
CA ILE A 31 35.94 17.62 -50.47
C ILE A 31 36.99 16.83 -51.30
N GLY A 32 36.86 15.50 -51.37
CA GLY A 32 37.77 14.64 -52.11
C GLY A 32 39.13 14.42 -51.42
N CYS A 33 39.16 14.44 -50.09
CA CYS A 33 40.37 14.20 -49.30
C CYS A 33 40.16 13.08 -48.27
N SER A 34 41.25 12.60 -47.65
CA SER A 34 41.16 11.66 -46.53
C SER A 34 40.72 12.36 -45.24
N GLN A 35 40.10 11.61 -44.32
CA GLN A 35 39.75 12.13 -42.99
C GLN A 35 40.98 12.65 -42.23
N THR A 36 42.14 11.99 -42.39
CA THR A 36 43.39 12.43 -41.77
C THR A 36 43.84 13.78 -42.31
N GLU A 37 43.82 14.00 -43.62
CA GLU A 37 44.16 15.29 -44.23
C GLU A 37 43.21 16.39 -43.78
N LEU A 38 41.90 16.11 -43.74
CA LEU A 38 40.89 17.05 -43.28
C LEU A 38 41.10 17.45 -41.81
N ILE A 39 41.42 16.49 -40.94
CA ILE A 39 41.71 16.73 -39.52
C ILE A 39 43.00 17.52 -39.37
N THR A 40 44.06 17.18 -40.10
CA THR A 40 45.33 17.89 -40.05
C THR A 40 45.17 19.35 -40.50
N GLU A 41 44.44 19.61 -41.58
CA GLU A 41 44.12 20.96 -42.06
C GLU A 41 43.28 21.74 -41.03
N ALA A 42 42.25 21.09 -40.43
CA ALA A 42 41.41 21.72 -39.42
C ALA A 42 42.18 22.08 -38.14
N ILE A 43 43.11 21.22 -37.73
CA ILE A 43 44.04 21.49 -36.62
C ILE A 43 44.96 22.66 -36.99
N GLY A 44 45.54 22.66 -38.19
CA GLY A 44 46.36 23.76 -38.70
C GLY A 44 45.63 25.10 -38.61
N ARG A 45 44.43 25.19 -39.20
CA ARG A 45 43.59 26.40 -39.13
C ARG A 45 43.16 26.78 -37.72
N TYR A 46 42.98 25.80 -36.84
CA TYR A 46 42.65 26.07 -35.43
C TYR A 46 43.83 26.68 -34.68
N LEU A 47 45.06 26.22 -34.97
CA LEU A 47 46.30 26.72 -34.40
C LEU A 47 46.72 28.07 -35.01
N GLU A 48 46.33 28.34 -36.26
CA GLU A 48 46.49 29.64 -36.93
C GLU A 48 45.51 30.72 -36.45
N LYS A 49 44.54 30.37 -35.59
CA LYS A 49 43.69 31.38 -34.95
C LYS A 49 44.58 32.35 -34.16
N PRO A 50 44.28 33.66 -34.17
CA PRO A 50 45.11 34.66 -33.52
C PRO A 50 45.43 34.23 -32.09
N ILE A 51 46.71 34.29 -31.73
CA ILE A 51 47.27 33.90 -30.44
C ILE A 51 46.39 34.43 -29.30
N ASP A 52 45.83 35.63 -29.43
CA ASP A 52 44.94 36.28 -28.48
C ASP A 52 43.70 35.43 -28.09
N LYS A 53 43.10 34.67 -29.03
CA LYS A 53 41.94 33.78 -28.74
C LYS A 53 42.34 32.45 -28.11
N ILE A 54 43.57 31.99 -28.37
CA ILE A 54 44.15 30.80 -27.73
C ILE A 54 44.56 31.18 -26.31
N VAL A 55 45.24 32.31 -26.16
CA VAL A 55 45.59 32.94 -24.88
C VAL A 55 44.31 33.18 -24.07
N ASP A 56 43.24 33.75 -24.61
CA ASP A 56 41.97 33.92 -23.86
C ASP A 56 41.41 32.61 -23.33
N ARG A 57 41.51 31.51 -24.08
CA ARG A 57 41.06 30.17 -23.62
C ARG A 57 42.01 29.56 -22.62
N VAL A 58 43.32 29.73 -22.80
CA VAL A 58 44.35 29.31 -21.85
C VAL A 58 44.18 30.10 -20.56
N THR A 59 44.09 31.43 -20.59
CA THR A 59 43.81 32.30 -19.45
C THR A 59 42.46 32.01 -18.81
N THR A 60 41.44 31.57 -19.57
CA THR A 60 40.15 31.13 -19.00
C THR A 60 40.26 29.77 -18.32
N LEU A 61 41.07 28.86 -18.84
CA LEU A 61 41.34 27.56 -18.23
C LEU A 61 42.24 27.70 -17.02
N GLU A 62 43.27 28.54 -17.08
CA GLU A 62 44.12 28.97 -15.97
C GLU A 62 43.24 29.62 -14.89
N ARG A 63 42.36 30.58 -15.21
CA ARG A 63 41.41 31.11 -14.22
C ARG A 63 40.47 30.07 -13.62
N LYS A 64 40.06 29.05 -14.39
CA LYS A 64 39.24 27.95 -13.85
C LYS A 64 40.07 27.04 -12.96
N LEU A 65 41.33 26.79 -13.31
CA LEU A 65 42.27 25.95 -12.56
C LEU A 65 42.76 26.66 -11.29
N ASP A 66 43.00 27.96 -11.38
CA ASP A 66 43.28 28.86 -10.26
C ASP A 66 42.03 29.00 -9.39
N GLY A 67 40.81 29.04 -9.95
CA GLY A 67 39.58 28.91 -9.17
C GLY A 67 39.41 27.56 -8.44
N PHE A 68 40.12 26.51 -8.90
CA PHE A 68 40.24 25.23 -8.18
C PHE A 68 41.37 25.24 -7.13
N ASN A 69 42.42 26.06 -7.30
CA ASN A 69 43.59 26.15 -6.41
C ASN A 69 43.48 27.23 -5.32
N ASP A 70 42.89 28.40 -5.64
CA ASP A 70 42.69 29.54 -4.73
C ASP A 70 41.53 29.30 -3.75
N ASN A 71 40.73 28.26 -3.97
CA ASN A 71 39.78 27.77 -2.98
C ASN A 71 40.42 26.85 -1.93
N GLY A 72 41.74 26.75 -1.85
CA GLY A 72 42.48 26.07 -0.79
C GLY A 72 42.80 24.61 -1.11
N THR A 73 43.70 24.04 -0.32
CA THR A 73 44.13 22.64 -0.29
C THR A 73 42.97 21.66 -0.54
N VAL A 74 43.23 20.45 -1.05
CA VAL A 74 42.20 19.38 -1.22
C VAL A 74 41.23 19.27 -0.02
N GLU A 75 41.69 19.63 1.18
CA GLU A 75 40.94 19.87 2.43
C GLU A 75 39.75 20.87 2.36
N THR A 76 39.83 21.98 1.62
CA THR A 76 38.78 23.00 1.54
C THR A 76 37.64 22.64 0.58
N VAL A 77 37.95 21.92 -0.50
CA VAL A 77 36.93 21.33 -1.39
C VAL A 77 36.23 20.15 -0.70
N GLU A 78 36.98 19.32 0.04
CA GLU A 78 36.40 18.29 0.91
C GLU A 78 35.50 18.89 1.99
N THR A 79 35.89 19.98 2.64
CA THR A 79 35.04 20.64 3.66
C THR A 79 33.82 21.35 3.07
N GLY A 80 33.91 21.91 1.85
CA GLY A 80 32.77 22.50 1.14
C GLY A 80 31.72 21.48 0.66
N ILE A 81 32.16 20.30 0.23
CA ILE A 81 31.25 19.18 -0.09
C ILE A 81 30.70 18.56 1.19
N SER A 82 31.55 18.39 2.21
CA SER A 82 31.15 17.85 3.51
C SER A 82 30.10 18.72 4.21
N SER A 83 30.24 20.05 4.18
CA SER A 83 29.25 20.97 4.77
C SER A 83 27.89 20.93 4.06
N LYS A 84 27.87 20.82 2.73
CA LYS A 84 26.60 20.64 1.97
C LYS A 84 25.93 19.29 2.27
N LEU A 85 26.72 18.23 2.41
CA LEU A 85 26.22 16.92 2.84
C LEU A 85 25.70 16.96 4.28
N LEU A 86 26.42 17.63 5.18
CA LEU A 86 26.02 17.80 6.58
C LEU A 86 24.66 18.52 6.68
N ASN A 87 24.50 19.65 5.98
CA ASN A 87 23.24 20.39 5.95
C ASN A 87 22.07 19.56 5.41
N LYS A 88 22.31 18.76 4.36
CA LYS A 88 21.29 17.83 3.84
C LYS A 88 20.95 16.74 4.85
N LEU A 89 21.94 16.24 5.58
CA LEU A 89 21.73 15.24 6.62
C LEU A 89 20.90 15.81 7.78
N GLU A 90 21.19 17.03 8.21
CA GLU A 90 20.42 17.75 9.24
C GLU A 90 18.96 17.95 8.80
N GLN A 91 18.73 18.38 7.55
CA GLN A 91 17.36 18.49 7.01
C GLN A 91 16.63 17.15 7.01
N VAL A 92 17.31 16.06 6.62
CA VAL A 92 16.71 14.71 6.67
C VAL A 92 16.38 14.30 8.11
N ILE A 93 17.23 14.64 9.07
CA ILE A 93 16.98 14.38 10.50
C ILE A 93 15.74 15.16 10.98
N GLU A 94 15.61 16.45 10.64
CA GLU A 94 14.44 17.26 11.01
C GLU A 94 13.13 16.72 10.39
N ILE A 95 13.18 16.34 9.12
CA ILE A 95 12.04 15.71 8.43
C ILE A 95 11.65 14.41 9.15
N ASN A 96 12.62 13.55 9.45
CA ASN A 96 12.37 12.29 10.16
C ASN A 96 11.78 12.52 11.56
N GLN A 97 12.27 13.51 12.30
CA GLN A 97 11.71 13.86 13.62
C GLN A 97 10.26 14.34 13.51
N THR A 98 9.95 15.12 12.47
CA THR A 98 8.58 15.58 12.19
C THR A 98 7.66 14.42 11.88
N ILE A 99 8.09 13.51 11.00
CA ILE A 99 7.34 12.28 10.66
C ILE A 99 7.08 11.42 11.90
N ILE A 100 8.09 11.23 12.76
CA ILE A 100 7.94 10.46 14.00
C ILE A 100 6.89 11.10 14.93
N LYS A 101 6.90 12.44 15.04
CA LYS A 101 5.94 13.18 15.87
C LYS A 101 4.52 13.05 15.35
N GLU A 102 4.31 13.19 14.03
CA GLU A 102 3.00 13.04 13.40
C GLU A 102 2.47 11.61 13.50
N ASN A 103 3.32 10.61 13.29
CA ASN A 103 2.97 9.20 13.45
C ASN A 103 2.57 8.89 14.90
N THR A 104 3.29 9.43 15.87
CA THR A 104 2.96 9.28 17.30
C THR A 104 1.59 9.87 17.61
N LYS A 105 1.29 11.07 17.12
CA LYS A 105 -0.01 11.73 17.29
C LYS A 105 -1.14 10.92 16.64
N THR A 106 -0.92 10.42 15.42
CA THR A 106 -1.89 9.61 14.69
C THR A 106 -2.19 8.30 15.42
N ASN A 107 -1.16 7.62 15.92
CA ASN A 107 -1.31 6.40 16.72
C ASN A 107 -2.09 6.64 18.01
N GLN A 108 -1.83 7.74 18.72
CA GLN A 108 -2.61 8.10 19.92
C GLN A 108 -4.09 8.31 19.61
N ILE A 109 -4.43 8.97 18.49
CA ILE A 109 -5.81 9.17 18.05
C ILE A 109 -6.48 7.82 17.74
N LEU A 110 -5.78 6.92 17.03
CA LEU A 110 -6.29 5.59 16.71
C LEU A 110 -6.55 4.75 17.97
N ILE A 111 -5.62 4.76 18.92
CA ILE A 111 -5.78 4.07 20.21
C ILE A 111 -7.01 4.61 20.95
N LYS A 112 -7.18 5.93 21.02
CA LYS A 112 -8.34 6.55 21.67
C LYS A 112 -9.65 6.13 20.98
N LYS A 113 -9.75 6.25 19.66
CA LYS A 113 -10.96 5.84 18.91
C LYS A 113 -11.27 4.35 19.10
N ASN A 114 -10.27 3.48 19.06
CA ASN A 114 -10.48 2.05 19.31
C ASN A 114 -10.99 1.78 20.73
N SER A 115 -10.49 2.51 21.73
CA SER A 115 -10.98 2.38 23.10
C SER A 115 -12.46 2.80 23.24
N GLU A 116 -12.86 3.88 22.57
CA GLU A 116 -14.24 4.37 22.55
C GLU A 116 -15.17 3.35 21.85
N ILE A 117 -14.77 2.82 20.70
CA ILE A 117 -15.52 1.78 19.97
C ILE A 117 -15.71 0.54 20.85
N ASN A 118 -14.65 0.06 21.49
CA ASN A 118 -14.72 -1.11 22.36
C ASN A 118 -15.63 -0.90 23.57
N GLN A 119 -15.63 0.31 24.16
CA GLN A 119 -16.55 0.64 25.25
C GLN A 119 -18.02 0.62 24.79
N THR A 120 -18.32 1.18 23.61
CA THR A 120 -19.67 1.15 23.04
C THR A 120 -20.13 -0.28 22.78
N ILE A 121 -19.29 -1.10 22.13
CA ILE A 121 -19.59 -2.52 21.86
C ILE A 121 -19.84 -3.29 23.16
N PHE A 122 -19.04 -3.04 24.20
CA PHE A 122 -19.22 -3.71 25.49
C PHE A 122 -20.55 -3.34 26.16
N LYS A 123 -20.93 -2.05 26.10
CA LYS A 123 -22.20 -1.56 26.62
C LYS A 123 -23.39 -2.20 25.88
N GLU A 124 -23.37 -2.16 24.55
CA GLU A 124 -24.43 -2.74 23.72
C GLU A 124 -24.57 -4.26 23.96
N ASN A 125 -23.46 -4.99 24.07
CA ASN A 125 -23.48 -6.42 24.39
C ASN A 125 -24.08 -6.72 25.77
N THR A 126 -23.85 -5.84 26.75
CA THR A 126 -24.43 -5.99 28.08
C THR A 126 -25.94 -5.76 28.06
N GLU A 127 -26.39 -4.74 27.33
CA GLU A 127 -27.82 -4.48 27.13
C GLU A 127 -28.51 -5.64 26.41
N LEU A 128 -27.90 -6.19 25.35
CA LEU A 128 -28.41 -7.36 24.64
C LEU A 128 -28.50 -8.60 25.53
N LYS A 129 -27.50 -8.86 26.37
CA LYS A 129 -27.55 -9.96 27.35
C LYS A 129 -28.72 -9.82 28.32
N ASN A 130 -28.97 -8.60 28.80
CA ASN A 130 -30.10 -8.34 29.70
C ASN A 130 -31.44 -8.54 29.00
N ILE A 131 -31.57 -8.08 27.74
CA ILE A 131 -32.77 -8.29 26.93
C ILE A 131 -33.02 -9.79 26.73
N ILE A 132 -31.98 -10.57 26.38
CA ILE A 132 -32.10 -12.03 26.21
C ILE A 132 -32.55 -12.70 27.51
N ALA A 133 -31.97 -12.32 28.66
CA ALA A 133 -32.36 -12.85 29.95
C ALA A 133 -33.84 -12.58 30.26
N ASN A 134 -34.31 -11.36 30.01
CA ASN A 134 -35.71 -11.00 30.20
C ASN A 134 -36.65 -11.80 29.28
N LEU A 135 -36.29 -11.96 28.01
CA LEU A 135 -37.08 -12.74 27.06
C LEU A 135 -37.18 -14.21 27.48
N ASN A 136 -36.08 -14.81 27.96
CA ASN A 136 -36.09 -16.18 28.47
C ASN A 136 -37.01 -16.35 29.67
N ASN A 137 -37.04 -15.38 30.60
CA ASN A 137 -37.96 -15.40 31.73
C ASN A 137 -39.42 -15.29 31.26
N THR A 138 -39.71 -14.43 30.29
CA THR A 138 -41.05 -14.32 29.70
C THR A 138 -41.48 -15.63 29.03
N ILE A 139 -40.59 -16.27 28.27
CA ILE A 139 -40.86 -17.58 27.64
C ILE A 139 -41.16 -18.65 28.71
N ALA A 140 -40.39 -18.70 29.79
CA ALA A 140 -40.61 -19.63 30.90
C ALA A 140 -42.00 -19.42 31.53
N ASN A 141 -42.38 -18.17 31.81
CA ASN A 141 -43.69 -17.83 32.36
C ASN A 141 -44.84 -18.23 31.43
N LEU A 142 -44.73 -17.92 30.14
CA LEU A 142 -45.75 -18.31 29.14
C LEU A 142 -45.86 -19.83 29.03
N SER A 143 -44.74 -20.55 29.09
CA SER A 143 -44.74 -22.02 29.09
C SER A 143 -45.48 -22.59 30.29
N HIS A 144 -45.28 -22.01 31.49
CA HIS A 144 -46.04 -22.39 32.68
C HIS A 144 -47.54 -22.12 32.54
N GLN A 145 -47.93 -20.97 32.00
CA GLN A 145 -49.34 -20.65 31.76
C GLN A 145 -49.99 -21.63 30.77
N LEU A 146 -49.28 -21.99 29.70
CA LEU A 146 -49.76 -22.93 28.70
C LEU A 146 -49.96 -24.34 29.29
N ASN A 147 -49.04 -24.80 30.13
CA ASN A 147 -49.19 -26.07 30.84
C ASN A 147 -50.42 -26.06 31.76
N ASN A 148 -50.60 -24.99 32.55
CA ASN A 148 -51.77 -24.85 33.41
C ASN A 148 -53.10 -24.89 32.63
N LEU A 149 -53.15 -24.21 31.47
CA LEU A 149 -54.33 -24.24 30.60
C LEU A 149 -54.57 -25.63 30.01
N SER A 150 -53.51 -26.33 29.61
CA SER A 150 -53.60 -27.71 29.13
C SER A 150 -54.18 -28.64 30.21
N ASP A 151 -53.75 -28.48 31.46
CA ASP A 151 -54.27 -29.26 32.59
C ASP A 151 -55.76 -28.96 32.85
N GLN A 152 -56.16 -27.69 32.76
CA GLN A 152 -57.57 -27.29 32.86
C GLN A 152 -58.43 -27.92 31.75
N ILE A 153 -57.95 -27.91 30.50
CA ILE A 153 -58.67 -28.54 29.37
C ILE A 153 -58.81 -30.04 29.61
N ASN A 154 -57.74 -30.72 30.02
CA ASN A 154 -57.77 -32.15 30.33
C ASN A 154 -58.79 -32.47 31.43
N ASN A 155 -58.86 -31.65 32.48
CA ASN A 155 -59.84 -31.82 33.56
C ASN A 155 -61.29 -31.66 33.07
N ILE A 156 -61.55 -30.72 32.17
CA ILE A 156 -62.90 -30.52 31.58
C ILE A 156 -63.29 -31.74 30.73
N GLN A 157 -62.36 -32.26 29.93
CA GLN A 157 -62.61 -33.41 29.05
C GLN A 157 -62.87 -34.72 29.80
N GLN A 158 -62.41 -34.83 31.06
CA GLN A 158 -62.65 -36.01 31.90
C GLN A 158 -63.96 -35.95 32.70
N GLN A 159 -64.74 -34.87 32.61
CA GLN A 159 -66.05 -34.82 33.24
C GLN A 159 -67.07 -35.65 32.43
N PRO A 160 -67.88 -36.53 33.06
CA PRO A 160 -68.92 -37.25 32.34
C PRO A 160 -69.97 -36.29 31.80
N PRO A 161 -70.60 -36.59 30.64
CA PRO A 161 -71.69 -35.78 30.12
C PRO A 161 -72.83 -35.76 31.14
N THR A 162 -73.29 -34.57 31.50
CA THR A 162 -74.46 -34.38 32.36
C THR A 162 -75.70 -34.91 31.65
N GLU A 163 -76.10 -36.14 31.98
CA GLU A 163 -77.47 -36.61 31.76
C GLU A 163 -78.42 -35.86 32.71
N ASN A 164 -79.59 -35.50 32.16
CA ASN A 164 -80.79 -34.95 32.80
C ASN A 164 -80.90 -33.41 32.90
N LEU A 165 -81.31 -32.80 31.78
CA LEU A 165 -82.28 -31.70 31.81
C LEU A 165 -83.67 -32.28 31.48
N THR A 166 -84.29 -32.93 32.45
CA THR A 166 -85.74 -33.08 32.48
C THR A 166 -86.35 -31.72 32.81
N LEU A 167 -87.03 -31.10 31.84
CA LEU A 167 -87.95 -30.00 32.05
C LEU A 167 -89.08 -30.48 32.96
N VAL A 168 -88.98 -30.21 34.26
CA VAL A 168 -90.11 -30.29 35.19
C VAL A 168 -90.57 -28.86 35.48
N ASP A 169 -91.71 -28.54 34.89
CA ASP A 169 -92.56 -27.41 35.27
C ASP A 169 -93.12 -27.66 36.68
N THR A 170 -92.63 -26.92 37.68
CA THR A 170 -93.39 -26.63 38.91
C THR A 170 -92.94 -25.29 39.47
N GLY A 171 -93.92 -24.41 39.71
CA GLY A 171 -93.75 -23.01 40.03
C GLY A 171 -93.02 -22.65 41.34
N GLY A 172 -92.51 -21.40 41.31
CA GLY A 172 -92.25 -20.43 42.38
C GLY A 172 -91.95 -20.88 43.81
N SER A 173 -90.75 -20.52 44.28
CA SER A 173 -90.54 -20.07 45.66
C SER A 173 -89.64 -18.81 45.69
N PRO A 174 -90.11 -17.66 46.24
CA PRO A 174 -89.35 -16.39 46.29
C PRO A 174 -88.09 -16.44 47.18
N GLU A 175 -87.91 -17.49 47.96
CA GLU A 175 -86.79 -17.64 48.90
C GLU A 175 -85.45 -17.95 48.22
N LEU A 176 -85.47 -18.48 46.99
CA LEU A 176 -84.25 -18.67 46.18
C LEU A 176 -83.76 -17.38 45.54
N ILE A 177 -84.66 -16.40 45.32
CA ILE A 177 -84.31 -15.13 44.67
C ILE A 177 -83.54 -14.21 45.64
N LYS A 178 -83.93 -14.15 46.91
CA LYS A 178 -83.18 -13.38 47.93
C LYS A 178 -81.79 -13.95 48.25
N LYS A 179 -81.58 -15.26 48.06
CA LYS A 179 -80.27 -15.89 48.23
C LYS A 179 -79.37 -15.73 47.00
N ASN A 180 -79.95 -15.55 45.81
CA ASN A 180 -79.22 -15.31 44.58
C ASN A 180 -78.86 -13.83 44.32
N GLU A 181 -79.57 -12.87 44.93
CA GLU A 181 -79.20 -11.45 44.83
C GLU A 181 -77.98 -11.06 45.69
N GLN A 182 -77.53 -11.92 46.61
CA GLN A 182 -76.25 -11.72 47.33
C GLN A 182 -75.04 -12.36 46.65
N VAL A 183 -75.20 -13.02 45.48
CA VAL A 183 -74.12 -13.76 44.80
C VAL A 183 -73.80 -13.22 43.40
N ILE A 184 -74.32 -12.04 43.02
CA ILE A 184 -73.95 -11.37 41.76
C ILE A 184 -73.44 -9.95 42.03
N GLU A 185 -72.46 -9.83 42.93
CA GLU A 185 -71.33 -8.95 42.67
C GLU A 185 -70.23 -9.84 42.08
N ILE A 186 -70.30 -10.10 40.77
CA ILE A 186 -69.10 -10.54 40.06
C ILE A 186 -68.16 -9.34 40.16
N ASP A 187 -67.22 -9.44 41.10
CA ASP A 187 -66.19 -8.44 41.31
C ASP A 187 -65.58 -8.12 39.94
N GLN A 188 -65.86 -6.92 39.39
CA GLN A 188 -65.41 -6.54 38.04
C GLN A 188 -63.91 -6.18 38.03
N ALA A 189 -63.26 -6.19 39.20
CA ALA A 189 -61.85 -5.88 39.37
C ALA A 189 -60.92 -6.81 38.54
N PRO A 190 -61.08 -8.14 38.53
CA PRO A 190 -60.21 -9.04 37.78
C PRO A 190 -60.35 -8.84 36.26
N ILE A 191 -61.55 -8.50 35.78
CA ILE A 191 -61.81 -8.24 34.35
C ILE A 191 -61.13 -6.94 33.90
N LYS A 192 -61.22 -5.88 34.71
CA LYS A 192 -60.55 -4.60 34.44
C LYS A 192 -59.03 -4.72 34.51
N GLU A 193 -58.51 -5.52 35.44
CA GLU A 193 -57.08 -5.79 35.57
C GLU A 193 -56.55 -6.61 34.40
N THR A 194 -57.27 -7.64 33.98
CA THR A 194 -56.95 -8.44 32.78
C THR A 194 -56.94 -7.58 31.52
N ALA A 195 -57.90 -6.67 31.36
CA ALA A 195 -57.93 -5.75 30.22
C ALA A 195 -56.72 -4.79 30.19
N LYS A 196 -56.29 -4.29 31.35
CA LYS A 196 -55.07 -3.46 31.46
C LYS A 196 -53.81 -4.24 31.11
N ILE A 197 -53.67 -5.47 31.61
CA ILE A 197 -52.56 -6.36 31.28
C ILE A 197 -52.50 -6.60 29.77
N ASN A 198 -53.64 -6.89 29.14
CA ASN A 198 -53.70 -7.08 27.69
C ASN A 198 -53.31 -5.82 26.89
N GLN A 199 -53.72 -4.63 27.32
CA GLN A 199 -53.28 -3.38 26.67
C GLN A 199 -51.77 -3.16 26.79
N THR A 200 -51.18 -3.46 27.96
CA THR A 200 -49.73 -3.39 28.17
C THR A 200 -48.99 -4.37 27.25
N ILE A 201 -49.45 -5.62 27.17
CA ILE A 201 -48.86 -6.64 26.28
C ILE A 201 -48.94 -6.22 24.80
N ILE A 202 -50.06 -5.64 24.36
CA ILE A 202 -50.21 -5.14 22.99
C ILE A 202 -49.21 -4.01 22.70
N LYS A 203 -49.04 -3.10 23.65
CA LYS A 203 -48.09 -1.99 23.53
C LYS A 203 -46.65 -2.51 23.43
N GLU A 204 -46.24 -3.38 24.35
CA GLU A 204 -44.91 -3.99 24.36
C GLU A 204 -44.63 -4.78 23.08
N ASN A 205 -45.61 -5.55 22.58
CA ASN A 205 -45.49 -6.26 21.31
C ASN A 205 -45.29 -5.32 20.10
N THR A 206 -45.92 -4.14 20.15
CA THR A 206 -45.75 -3.12 19.10
C THR A 206 -44.35 -2.52 19.13
N GLU A 207 -43.83 -2.21 20.33
CA GLU A 207 -42.47 -1.71 20.53
C GLU A 207 -41.40 -2.73 20.13
N LEU A 208 -41.63 -4.02 20.44
CA LEU A 208 -40.76 -5.11 20.02
C LEU A 208 -40.75 -5.27 18.50
N LYS A 209 -41.91 -5.20 17.83
CA LYS A 209 -41.99 -5.23 16.36
C LYS A 209 -41.18 -4.10 15.73
N ASN A 210 -41.29 -2.88 16.26
CA ASN A 210 -40.54 -1.73 15.77
C ASN A 210 -39.03 -1.91 15.97
N THR A 211 -38.63 -2.42 17.13
CA THR A 211 -37.22 -2.74 17.42
C THR A 211 -36.67 -3.78 16.44
N ILE A 212 -37.43 -4.85 16.16
CA ILE A 212 -37.04 -5.87 15.17
C ILE A 212 -36.89 -5.27 13.78
N ALA A 213 -37.80 -4.39 13.35
CA ALA A 213 -37.71 -3.72 12.05
C ALA A 213 -36.44 -2.86 11.94
N ASN A 214 -36.12 -2.10 12.99
CA ASN A 214 -34.90 -1.30 13.04
C ASN A 214 -33.64 -2.16 12.99
N LEU A 215 -33.59 -3.25 13.74
CA LEU A 215 -32.46 -4.18 13.73
C LEU A 215 -32.26 -4.81 12.33
N LYS A 216 -33.34 -5.19 11.64
CA LYS A 216 -33.27 -5.69 10.26
C LYS A 216 -32.65 -4.67 9.32
N ASN A 217 -33.04 -3.40 9.43
CA ASN A 217 -32.47 -2.32 8.62
C ASN A 217 -30.98 -2.11 8.92
N THR A 218 -30.58 -2.13 10.19
CA THR A 218 -29.17 -2.03 10.59
C THR A 218 -28.33 -3.17 10.02
N ILE A 219 -28.82 -4.41 10.08
CA ILE A 219 -28.14 -5.58 9.48
C ILE A 219 -27.98 -5.42 7.97
N ALA A 220 -29.02 -4.94 7.27
CA ALA A 220 -28.95 -4.70 5.83
C ALA A 220 -27.88 -3.64 5.48
N ASN A 221 -27.81 -2.55 6.23
CA ASN A 221 -26.79 -1.52 6.05
C ASN A 221 -25.38 -2.05 6.30
N GLN A 222 -25.18 -2.84 7.35
CA GLN A 222 -23.89 -3.47 7.65
C GLN A 222 -23.43 -4.41 6.54
N LYS A 223 -24.35 -5.22 5.98
CA LYS A 223 -24.04 -6.08 4.82
C LYS A 223 -23.54 -5.28 3.62
N ASN A 224 -24.17 -4.15 3.33
CA ASN A 224 -23.75 -3.26 2.23
C ASN A 224 -22.36 -2.66 2.49
N THR A 225 -22.09 -2.23 3.74
CA THR A 225 -20.76 -1.73 4.11
C THR A 225 -19.68 -2.80 3.93
N ILE A 226 -19.94 -4.05 4.35
CA ILE A 226 -19.02 -5.16 4.16
C ILE A 226 -18.75 -5.42 2.67
N ALA A 227 -19.79 -5.41 1.83
CA ALA A 227 -19.63 -5.58 0.39
C ALA A 227 -18.73 -4.49 -0.22
N ASN A 228 -18.92 -3.23 0.18
CA ASN A 228 -18.08 -2.13 -0.29
C ASN A 228 -16.62 -2.26 0.16
N LEU A 229 -16.38 -2.66 1.41
CA LEU A 229 -15.03 -2.87 1.93
C LEU A 229 -14.33 -4.01 1.17
N ASN A 230 -15.04 -5.10 0.86
CA ASN A 230 -14.48 -6.18 0.07
C ASN A 230 -14.08 -5.72 -1.33
N HIS A 231 -14.92 -4.92 -2.01
CA HIS A 231 -14.55 -4.32 -3.29
C HIS A 231 -13.30 -3.43 -3.20
N GLN A 232 -13.15 -2.64 -2.13
CA GLN A 232 -11.95 -1.84 -1.92
C GLN A 232 -10.70 -2.71 -1.71
N ILE A 233 -10.82 -3.79 -0.93
CA ILE A 233 -9.73 -4.75 -0.73
C ILE A 233 -9.31 -5.38 -2.05
N ASP A 234 -10.26 -5.79 -2.89
CA ASP A 234 -9.97 -6.39 -4.18
C ASP A 234 -9.28 -5.38 -5.12
N ASN A 235 -9.70 -4.11 -5.10
CA ASN A 235 -9.02 -3.05 -5.83
C ASN A 235 -7.56 -2.86 -5.35
N ILE A 236 -7.33 -2.89 -4.04
CA ILE A 236 -5.97 -2.79 -3.47
C ILE A 236 -5.12 -3.99 -3.88
N LYS A 237 -5.67 -5.21 -3.88
CA LYS A 237 -4.96 -6.42 -4.32
C LYS A 237 -4.60 -6.39 -5.81
N GLN A 238 -5.39 -5.70 -6.63
CA GLN A 238 -5.11 -5.51 -8.06
C GLN A 238 -4.09 -4.39 -8.34
N GLN A 239 -3.76 -3.56 -7.35
CA GLN A 239 -2.68 -2.58 -7.51
C GLN A 239 -1.33 -3.30 -7.58
N PRO A 240 -0.41 -2.84 -8.45
CA PRO A 240 0.93 -3.43 -8.52
C PRO A 240 1.62 -3.32 -7.15
N PRO A 241 2.42 -4.33 -6.76
CA PRO A 241 3.16 -4.31 -5.50
C PRO A 241 3.99 -3.03 -5.36
N ILE A 242 4.07 -2.47 -4.16
CA ILE A 242 4.92 -1.31 -3.82
C ILE A 242 6.39 -1.57 -4.19
N GLU A 243 6.80 -2.83 -4.37
CA GLU A 243 8.10 -3.21 -4.92
C GLU A 243 8.37 -2.65 -6.33
N ARG A 244 7.34 -2.26 -7.10
CA ARG A 244 7.51 -1.48 -8.35
C ARG A 244 7.65 0.03 -8.15
N LEU A 245 7.33 0.55 -6.97
CA LEU A 245 7.56 1.95 -6.58
C LEU A 245 8.91 2.13 -5.86
N ILE A 246 9.51 1.03 -5.41
CA ILE A 246 10.96 0.93 -5.12
C ILE A 246 11.66 0.38 -6.38
N GLU A 247 11.29 0.85 -7.57
CA GLU A 247 12.29 0.94 -8.62
C GLU A 247 13.26 2.03 -8.15
N PRO A 248 14.57 1.75 -7.94
CA PRO A 248 15.53 2.83 -7.92
C PRO A 248 15.31 3.60 -9.21
N VAL A 249 15.45 4.93 -9.17
CA VAL A 249 15.49 5.78 -10.37
C VAL A 249 16.57 5.22 -11.30
N SER A 250 16.15 4.27 -12.14
CA SER A 250 16.95 3.46 -13.02
C SER A 250 16.24 3.60 -14.33
N ASP A 251 16.55 4.72 -14.97
CA ASP A 251 16.49 4.86 -16.41
C ASP A 251 17.15 3.62 -17.04
N ASN A 252 16.38 2.56 -17.31
CA ASN A 252 16.68 1.50 -18.28
C ASN A 252 15.63 0.38 -18.21
N LYS A 253 14.44 0.65 -18.76
CA LYS A 253 13.54 -0.40 -19.27
C LYS A 253 14.05 -1.03 -20.58
N PHE A 254 15.36 -1.16 -20.78
CA PHE A 254 15.92 -1.83 -21.95
C PHE A 254 17.13 -2.69 -21.60
N LEU A 255 16.86 -4.00 -21.60
CA LEU A 255 17.76 -5.16 -21.62
C LEU A 255 18.33 -5.58 -20.26
N GLY A 256 17.75 -6.64 -19.70
CA GLY A 256 17.99 -7.19 -18.34
C GLY A 256 19.33 -7.89 -18.12
N GLY A 257 20.42 -7.40 -18.72
CA GLY A 257 21.76 -7.87 -18.40
C GLY A 257 22.35 -7.18 -17.15
N LEU A 258 23.32 -7.84 -16.52
CA LEU A 258 24.01 -7.33 -15.33
C LEU A 258 25.13 -6.35 -15.71
N THR A 259 25.44 -5.41 -14.82
CA THR A 259 26.69 -4.65 -14.87
C THR A 259 27.88 -5.53 -14.46
N GLN A 260 29.10 -5.09 -14.80
CA GLN A 260 30.33 -5.83 -14.44
C GLN A 260 30.48 -6.00 -12.92
N THR A 261 30.12 -4.97 -12.14
CA THR A 261 30.17 -5.01 -10.67
C THR A 261 29.17 -6.02 -10.12
N GLU A 262 27.94 -6.05 -10.65
CA GLU A 262 26.90 -7.00 -10.22
C GLU A 262 27.28 -8.44 -10.55
N LEU A 263 27.82 -8.70 -11.75
CA LEU A 263 28.29 -10.03 -12.12
C LEU A 263 29.45 -10.50 -11.23
N CYS A 264 30.40 -9.61 -10.93
CA CYS A 264 31.51 -9.87 -10.01
C CYS A 264 30.98 -10.31 -8.63
N ILE A 265 30.06 -9.52 -8.04
CA ILE A 265 29.47 -9.83 -6.73
C ILE A 265 28.77 -11.20 -6.76
N ARG A 266 27.93 -11.44 -7.79
CA ARG A 266 27.18 -12.70 -7.93
C ARG A 266 28.09 -13.92 -8.11
N SER A 267 29.24 -13.74 -8.73
CA SER A 267 30.22 -14.81 -8.99
C SER A 267 31.29 -14.95 -7.90
N GLY A 268 31.15 -14.22 -6.79
CA GLY A 268 32.13 -14.24 -5.68
C GLY A 268 33.50 -13.61 -6.04
N ILE A 269 33.54 -12.75 -7.04
CA ILE A 269 34.75 -12.05 -7.50
C ILE A 269 34.72 -10.63 -6.93
N ASN A 270 35.75 -10.23 -6.19
CA ASN A 270 35.86 -8.85 -5.71
C ASN A 270 36.11 -7.88 -6.91
N PRO A 271 35.19 -6.93 -7.21
CA PRO A 271 35.30 -6.01 -8.34
C PRO A 271 36.59 -5.19 -8.34
N GLY A 272 37.04 -4.73 -7.17
CA GLY A 272 38.27 -3.93 -7.04
C GLY A 272 39.54 -4.69 -7.37
N SER A 273 39.50 -6.04 -7.28
CA SER A 273 40.62 -6.91 -7.62
C SER A 273 40.60 -7.40 -9.08
N LEU A 274 39.52 -7.15 -9.81
CA LEU A 274 39.28 -7.76 -11.12
C LEU A 274 40.39 -7.45 -12.12
N ALA A 275 40.74 -6.16 -12.27
CA ALA A 275 41.77 -5.76 -13.23
C ALA A 275 43.14 -6.39 -12.92
N GLY A 276 43.48 -6.53 -11.64
CA GLY A 276 44.72 -7.19 -11.22
C GLY A 276 44.70 -8.70 -11.48
N LYS A 277 43.56 -9.36 -11.25
CA LYS A 277 43.40 -10.80 -11.53
C LYS A 277 43.40 -11.09 -13.03
N ALA A 278 42.69 -10.29 -13.82
CA ALA A 278 42.68 -10.40 -15.27
C ALA A 278 44.08 -10.22 -15.87
N LYS A 279 44.80 -9.18 -15.44
CA LYS A 279 46.19 -8.93 -15.86
C LYS A 279 47.13 -10.10 -15.52
N LYS A 280 46.99 -10.71 -14.34
CA LYS A 280 47.77 -11.89 -13.96
C LYS A 280 47.48 -13.12 -14.83
N ALA A 281 46.26 -13.22 -15.35
CA ALA A 281 45.85 -14.26 -16.28
C ALA A 281 46.20 -13.93 -17.75
N GLY A 282 46.75 -12.74 -18.04
CA GLY A 282 47.02 -12.30 -19.40
C GLY A 282 45.76 -11.91 -20.20
N LEU A 283 44.64 -11.67 -19.51
CA LEU A 283 43.33 -11.40 -20.09
C LEU A 283 42.86 -9.96 -19.79
N SER A 284 41.94 -9.44 -20.60
CA SER A 284 41.17 -8.25 -20.24
C SER A 284 40.18 -8.56 -19.09
N PRO A 285 39.73 -7.56 -18.32
CA PRO A 285 38.70 -7.75 -17.29
C PRO A 285 37.42 -8.41 -17.81
N GLN A 286 37.05 -8.14 -19.06
CA GLN A 286 35.92 -8.76 -19.73
C GLN A 286 36.21 -10.23 -20.05
N GLU A 287 37.29 -10.54 -20.77
CA GLU A 287 37.63 -11.94 -21.09
C GLU A 287 37.79 -12.80 -19.83
N TYR A 288 38.42 -12.25 -18.79
CA TYR A 288 38.57 -12.92 -17.51
C TYR A 288 37.21 -13.27 -16.88
N LEU A 289 36.23 -12.36 -16.92
CA LEU A 289 34.88 -12.64 -16.41
C LEU A 289 34.12 -13.61 -17.29
N ALA A 290 34.22 -13.49 -18.61
CA ALA A 290 33.58 -14.40 -19.54
C ALA A 290 34.06 -15.85 -19.31
N GLU A 291 35.38 -16.06 -19.19
CA GLU A 291 35.94 -17.39 -18.89
C GLU A 291 35.51 -17.93 -17.52
N ARG A 292 35.46 -17.06 -16.49
CA ARG A 292 35.14 -17.48 -15.12
C ARG A 292 33.67 -17.81 -14.90
N THR A 293 32.78 -17.17 -15.65
CA THR A 293 31.34 -17.19 -15.39
C THR A 293 30.55 -17.85 -16.50
N GLY A 294 31.09 -17.91 -17.72
CA GLY A 294 30.37 -18.30 -18.94
C GLY A 294 29.43 -17.22 -19.47
N TRP A 295 29.38 -16.04 -18.85
CA TRP A 295 28.49 -14.95 -19.27
C TRP A 295 29.10 -14.17 -20.43
N GLU A 296 28.24 -13.67 -21.31
CA GLU A 296 28.65 -12.89 -22.48
C GLU A 296 28.48 -11.40 -22.25
N TYR A 297 29.52 -10.63 -22.58
CA TYR A 297 29.46 -9.17 -22.55
C TYR A 297 28.94 -8.63 -23.88
N ARG A 298 27.77 -8.00 -23.87
CA ARG A 298 27.17 -7.38 -25.06
C ARG A 298 27.14 -5.86 -24.91
N VAL A 299 27.71 -5.16 -25.89
CA VAL A 299 27.72 -3.69 -25.96
C VAL A 299 26.51 -3.22 -26.75
N ARG A 300 25.78 -2.21 -26.24
CA ARG A 300 24.64 -1.63 -26.96
C ARG A 300 25.12 -0.99 -28.27
N PRO A 301 24.40 -1.14 -29.40
CA PRO A 301 24.67 -0.35 -30.61
C PRO A 301 24.67 1.16 -30.27
N GLY A 302 25.80 1.83 -30.48
CA GLY A 302 25.98 3.26 -30.16
C GLY A 302 26.21 3.60 -28.67
N GLY A 303 26.27 2.61 -27.78
CA GLY A 303 26.49 2.81 -26.34
C GLY A 303 27.96 2.67 -25.92
N LYS A 304 28.38 3.44 -24.91
CA LYS A 304 29.70 3.31 -24.27
C LYS A 304 29.76 2.24 -23.17
N LEU A 305 28.61 1.74 -22.74
CA LEU A 305 28.48 0.79 -21.62
C LEU A 305 27.78 -0.48 -22.11
N GLY A 306 28.42 -1.62 -21.91
CA GLY A 306 27.81 -2.94 -22.14
C GLY A 306 27.19 -3.53 -20.89
N ARG A 307 26.54 -4.67 -21.06
CA ARG A 307 25.90 -5.48 -20.02
C ARG A 307 26.26 -6.95 -20.24
N TRP A 308 26.26 -7.72 -19.15
CA TRP A 308 26.53 -9.14 -19.11
C TRP A 308 25.25 -9.94 -19.17
N TYR A 309 25.20 -10.95 -20.02
CA TYR A 309 24.06 -11.86 -20.18
C TYR A 309 24.51 -13.29 -19.86
N PRO A 310 23.64 -14.11 -19.26
CA PRO A 310 23.96 -15.53 -19.10
C PRO A 310 24.14 -16.17 -20.49
N PRO A 311 24.91 -17.26 -20.58
CA PRO A 311 24.98 -18.04 -21.82
C PRO A 311 23.56 -18.47 -22.20
N GLU A 312 23.21 -18.34 -23.48
CA GLU A 312 21.92 -18.81 -24.00
C GLU A 312 21.89 -20.34 -23.87
N GLU A 313 20.87 -20.86 -23.19
CA GLU A 313 20.62 -22.32 -23.07
C GLU A 313 20.19 -22.95 -24.39
#